data_AF-G0R236-F1
#
_entry.id   AF-G0R236-F1
#
_cell.length_a   1.000
_cell.length_b   1.000
_cell.length_c   1.000
_cell.angle_alpha   90.00
_cell.angle_beta   90.00
_cell.angle_gamma   90.00
#
_symmetry.space_group_name_H-M   'P 1'
#
loop_
_entity.id
_entity.type
_entity.pdbx_description
1 polymer ?
#
loop_
_entity_poly.entity_id
_entity_poly.type
_entity_poly.pdbx_seq_one_letter_code
_entity_poly.pdbx_strand_id
1 'polypeptide(L)'
;RKKIEDDIKNSKQYFQNNPNLKLYQPQPMKASFKSNIRKSSISQQKPTIINLPNIQGLPQNENKHRETTIYSQKTIKSQEQPEDYKNMPNQEEYIPQVQGPQIEMDQYDVSFIINTGLVAFDSVQVRNIGTASIYYEWKRIENEKQHSVSLQDPEQKFFCHHEQNVIKPGQQKKFIFSFMSKLTGTFYEEWEFKCEPPNQNQVKNLKLSGHSIDVDNLKNWRGNFDENNYKQFLYKSMGEVIEDILGNVRTPTPPLPDLKNEEVRRIEFEAKNEYYNLFYNDLVMKWWFQLENDIYEKLKLNKQEQYWDLNVDYIRRIIEKVEDEDDRAFFMKRFNNYFELNRKKPIERSEIYPLVREKMNNIINNIAVFSDKSREELQMWDFIFRIPQENQSFFSEDELKKHEEENQKLKQDWMKKTKKKKWTDEDEKKQTKIIKMPFMEKFKMKFILFGTPLRKKSCF
;
A
#
# COMPACT_ATOMS: atom_id res chain seq x y z
N ARG A 1 -2.10 22.24 -10.94
CA ARG A 1 -1.11 21.32 -11.56
C ARG A 1 0.32 21.70 -11.20
N LYS A 2 0.87 22.86 -11.61
CA LYS A 2 2.22 23.31 -11.19
C LYS A 2 2.48 23.24 -9.68
N LYS A 3 1.56 23.73 -8.86
CA LYS A 3 1.68 23.66 -7.38
C LYS A 3 1.77 22.23 -6.84
N ILE A 4 1.06 21.29 -7.48
CA ILE A 4 1.09 19.86 -7.11
C ILE A 4 2.40 19.22 -7.58
N GLU A 5 2.93 19.62 -8.74
CA GLU A 5 4.23 19.16 -9.24
C GLU A 5 5.40 19.68 -8.37
N ASP A 6 5.29 20.92 -7.88
CA ASP A 6 6.26 21.53 -6.97
C ASP A 6 6.24 20.85 -5.59
N ASP A 7 5.06 20.51 -5.06
CA ASP A 7 4.92 19.76 -3.80
C ASP A 7 5.45 18.30 -3.93
N ILE A 8 5.29 17.67 -5.10
CA ILE A 8 5.86 16.34 -5.37
C ILE A 8 7.39 16.41 -5.51
N LYS A 9 7.95 17.45 -6.12
CA LYS A 9 9.40 17.65 -6.18
C LYS A 9 10.00 17.90 -4.79
N ASN A 10 9.36 18.73 -3.99
CA ASN A 10 9.81 19.06 -2.64
C ASN A 10 9.74 17.84 -1.70
N SER A 11 8.71 16.99 -1.82
CA SER A 11 8.62 15.77 -1.02
C SER A 11 9.72 14.74 -1.38
N LYS A 12 10.05 14.57 -2.67
CA LYS A 12 11.15 13.68 -3.10
C LYS A 12 12.52 14.14 -2.59
N GLN A 13 12.76 15.46 -2.54
CA GLN A 13 14.00 16.03 -2.02
C GLN A 13 14.12 15.86 -0.50
N TYR A 14 13.00 15.83 0.21
CA TYR A 14 12.95 15.61 1.66
C TYR A 14 13.30 14.16 2.06
N PHE A 15 12.89 13.16 1.26
CA PHE A 15 13.21 11.75 1.52
C PHE A 15 14.65 11.36 1.19
N GLN A 16 15.31 12.04 0.23
CA GLN A 16 16.73 11.79 -0.07
C GLN A 16 17.68 12.29 1.02
N ASN A 17 17.27 13.30 1.81
CA ASN A 17 18.12 13.90 2.84
C ASN A 17 17.95 13.29 4.25
N ASN A 18 17.06 12.32 4.44
CA ASN A 18 16.81 11.70 5.75
C ASN A 18 16.67 10.16 5.66
N PRO A 19 17.79 9.41 5.52
CA PRO A 19 17.75 7.95 5.33
C PRO A 19 17.33 7.14 6.58
N ASN A 20 17.03 7.78 7.72
CA ASN A 20 16.70 7.10 8.98
C ASN A 20 15.20 7.04 9.34
N LEU A 21 14.29 7.49 8.46
CA LEU A 21 12.86 7.35 8.68
C LEU A 21 12.37 5.96 8.26
N LYS A 22 12.38 5.00 9.21
CA LYS A 22 11.75 3.68 9.02
C LYS A 22 10.23 3.83 8.92
N LEU A 23 9.64 3.35 7.82
CA LEU A 23 8.20 3.17 7.68
C LEU A 23 7.67 2.25 8.80
N TYR A 24 6.73 2.76 9.59
CA TYR A 24 6.00 1.98 10.58
C TYR A 24 5.02 1.06 9.85
N GLN A 25 5.21 -0.26 9.96
CA GLN A 25 4.19 -1.23 9.56
C GLN A 25 3.18 -1.43 10.71
N PRO A 26 1.86 -1.43 10.45
CA PRO A 26 0.87 -1.66 11.48
C PRO A 26 0.87 -3.15 11.88
N GLN A 27 0.92 -3.41 13.20
CA GLN A 27 0.74 -4.74 13.78
C GLN A 27 -0.76 -5.12 13.77
N PRO A 28 -1.11 -6.38 13.46
CA PRO A 28 -2.50 -6.84 13.51
C PRO A 28 -2.97 -7.04 14.96
N MET A 29 -4.02 -6.33 15.37
CA MET A 29 -4.68 -6.56 16.66
C MET A 29 -5.42 -7.91 16.63
N LYS A 30 -5.01 -8.81 17.53
CA LYS A 30 -5.73 -10.06 17.80
C LYS A 30 -7.03 -9.78 18.55
N ALA A 31 -8.10 -10.41 18.07
CA ALA A 31 -9.42 -10.42 18.67
C ALA A 31 -9.42 -11.15 20.02
N SER A 32 -9.99 -10.53 21.05
CA SER A 32 -10.59 -11.23 22.19
C SER A 32 -11.68 -10.37 22.83
N PHE A 33 -12.88 -10.41 22.27
CA PHE A 33 -14.10 -10.11 23.02
C PHE A 33 -14.52 -11.39 23.76
N LYS A 34 -14.42 -11.40 25.09
CA LYS A 34 -15.22 -12.27 25.94
C LYS A 34 -15.96 -11.41 26.94
N SER A 35 -17.28 -11.45 26.81
CA SER A 35 -18.28 -10.99 27.76
C SER A 35 -18.01 -11.55 29.16
N ASN A 36 -18.14 -10.72 30.20
CA ASN A 36 -18.62 -11.20 31.49
C ASN A 36 -19.38 -10.12 32.27
N ILE A 37 -20.54 -10.56 32.73
CA ILE A 37 -21.56 -9.86 33.49
C ILE A 37 -21.11 -9.71 34.94
N ARG A 38 -21.53 -8.59 35.54
CA ARG A 38 -21.37 -8.14 36.94
C ARG A 38 -21.50 -9.24 38.00
N LYS A 39 -20.67 -9.13 39.05
CA LYS A 39 -21.11 -9.16 40.47
C LYS A 39 -20.14 -8.33 41.33
N SER A 40 -20.73 -7.64 42.30
CA SER A 40 -20.17 -6.70 43.27
C SER A 40 -19.21 -7.31 44.29
N SER A 41 -18.15 -6.59 44.65
CA SER A 41 -17.70 -6.44 46.05
C SER A 41 -16.59 -5.40 46.16
N ILE A 42 -16.65 -4.66 47.27
CA ILE A 42 -15.79 -3.57 47.69
C ILE A 42 -14.43 -4.13 48.15
N SER A 43 -13.33 -3.58 47.65
CA SER A 43 -12.08 -3.49 48.43
C SER A 43 -11.16 -2.38 47.89
N GLN A 44 -10.51 -1.74 48.85
CA GLN A 44 -9.62 -0.60 48.72
C GLN A 44 -8.35 -0.95 47.93
N GLN A 45 -8.01 -0.18 46.89
CA GLN A 45 -6.64 -0.13 46.37
C GLN A 45 -6.25 1.30 45.95
N LYS A 46 -5.02 1.64 46.32
CA LYS A 46 -4.30 2.92 46.15
C LYS A 46 -4.17 3.32 44.67
N PRO A 47 -4.07 4.62 44.33
CA PRO A 47 -3.86 5.04 42.95
C PRO A 47 -2.41 4.79 42.52
N THR A 48 -2.25 3.88 41.55
CA THR A 48 -1.02 3.70 40.78
C THR A 48 -0.96 4.78 39.70
N ILE A 49 0.15 5.53 39.69
CA ILE A 49 0.48 6.56 38.71
C ILE A 49 0.64 5.89 37.34
N ILE A 50 -0.23 6.25 36.39
CA ILE A 50 -0.06 5.90 34.98
C ILE A 50 0.66 7.08 34.31
N ASN A 51 1.90 6.83 33.91
CA ASN A 51 2.69 7.75 33.09
C ASN A 51 2.07 7.84 31.68
N LEU A 52 1.56 9.02 31.31
CA LEU A 52 1.28 9.36 29.91
C LEU A 52 2.59 9.75 29.20
N PRO A 53 2.78 9.34 27.93
CA PRO A 53 3.94 9.75 27.15
C PRO A 53 3.85 11.23 26.75
N ASN A 54 5.02 11.87 26.79
CA ASN A 54 5.33 13.24 26.40
C ASN A 54 4.67 13.65 25.07
N ILE A 55 3.77 14.63 25.10
CA ILE A 55 3.30 15.34 23.91
C ILE A 55 4.03 16.69 23.87
N GLN A 56 5.15 16.71 23.14
CA GLN A 56 5.81 17.95 22.73
C GLN A 56 5.09 18.50 21.49
N GLY A 57 4.61 19.75 21.57
CA GLY A 57 4.12 20.48 20.40
C GLY A 57 2.90 21.35 20.68
N LEU A 58 3.03 22.34 21.57
CA LEU A 58 2.09 23.46 21.64
C LEU A 58 2.76 24.69 21.02
N PRO A 59 2.15 25.36 20.02
CA PRO A 59 2.63 26.64 19.57
C PRO A 59 2.33 27.70 20.63
N GLN A 60 3.37 28.36 21.14
CA GLN A 60 3.23 29.63 21.84
C GLN A 60 2.70 30.64 20.83
N ASN A 61 1.48 31.14 21.07
CA ASN A 61 0.97 32.28 20.34
C ASN A 61 0.64 33.38 21.35
N GLU A 62 1.64 34.23 21.54
CA GLU A 62 1.49 35.51 22.23
C GLU A 62 0.51 36.40 21.43
N ASN A 63 -0.18 37.27 22.15
CA ASN A 63 -1.05 38.34 21.65
C ASN A 63 -2.46 37.93 21.22
N LYS A 64 -3.38 37.87 22.19
CA LYS A 64 -4.80 38.29 22.05
C LYS A 64 -5.51 38.43 23.41
N HIS A 65 -4.92 39.17 24.35
CA HIS A 65 -5.57 39.53 25.63
C HIS A 65 -6.12 40.97 25.63
N ARG A 66 -7.01 41.32 24.69
CA ARG A 66 -7.58 42.69 24.68
C ARG A 66 -9.09 42.85 24.49
N GLU A 67 -9.90 41.79 24.41
CA GLU A 67 -11.30 41.97 23.96
C GLU A 67 -12.41 41.39 24.86
N THR A 68 -12.16 41.01 26.11
CA THR A 68 -13.23 40.46 26.99
C THR A 68 -13.46 41.20 28.31
N THR A 69 -13.27 42.52 28.33
CA THR A 69 -13.75 43.41 29.41
C THR A 69 -14.96 44.23 28.94
N ILE A 70 -16.03 43.56 28.49
CA ILE A 70 -17.25 44.25 28.02
C ILE A 70 -18.31 44.40 29.13
N TYR A 71 -18.23 43.64 30.23
CA TYR A 71 -19.30 43.63 31.25
C TYR A 71 -18.97 44.29 32.61
N SER A 72 -17.72 44.72 32.89
CA SER A 72 -17.38 45.41 34.16
C SER A 72 -16.92 46.86 34.00
N GLN A 73 -16.85 47.40 32.78
CA GLN A 73 -16.30 48.75 32.53
C GLN A 73 -17.31 49.91 32.68
N LYS A 74 -18.48 49.71 33.29
CA LYS A 74 -19.45 50.80 33.44
C LYS A 74 -19.07 51.85 34.51
N THR A 75 -18.01 51.67 35.31
CA THR A 75 -17.84 52.55 36.48
C THR A 75 -16.40 52.89 36.88
N ILE A 76 -15.50 53.09 35.92
CA ILE A 76 -14.21 53.75 36.21
C ILE A 76 -13.93 54.81 35.15
N LYS A 77 -14.56 55.98 35.32
CA LYS A 77 -13.97 57.24 34.87
C LYS A 77 -13.15 57.77 36.04
N SER A 78 -11.86 57.92 35.81
CA SER A 78 -10.90 58.56 36.70
C SER A 78 -11.44 59.91 37.17
N GLN A 79 -11.65 60.08 38.47
CA GLN A 79 -11.80 61.40 39.07
C GLN A 79 -10.40 61.91 39.38
N GLU A 80 -9.91 62.83 38.55
CA GLU A 80 -8.99 63.86 39.01
C GLU A 80 -9.75 64.69 40.06
N GLN A 81 -9.10 64.94 41.20
CA GLN A 81 -9.66 65.80 42.24
C GLN A 81 -9.78 67.24 41.72
N PRO A 82 -10.97 67.86 41.77
CA PRO A 82 -11.07 69.31 41.67
C PRO A 82 -10.88 69.89 43.08
N GLU A 83 -9.80 70.65 43.23
CA GLU A 83 -9.66 71.72 44.21
C GLU A 83 -10.78 72.76 43.99
N ASP A 84 -11.95 72.57 44.60
CA ASP A 84 -13.02 73.58 44.60
C ASP A 84 -13.88 73.48 45.88
N TYR A 85 -13.30 73.82 47.02
CA TYR A 85 -14.06 74.25 48.20
C TYR A 85 -14.40 75.74 48.06
N LYS A 86 -15.43 76.06 47.27
CA LYS A 86 -16.24 77.29 47.40
C LYS A 86 -17.37 77.24 46.38
N ASN A 87 -18.60 77.08 46.89
CA ASN A 87 -19.91 77.29 46.26
C ASN A 87 -20.81 76.04 46.33
N MET A 88 -21.47 75.85 47.48
CA MET A 88 -22.69 75.01 47.55
C MET A 88 -23.92 75.91 47.38
N PRO A 89 -24.83 75.60 46.44
CA PRO A 89 -26.21 76.07 46.50
C PRO A 89 -26.97 75.29 47.60
N ASN A 90 -27.90 75.98 48.25
CA ASN A 90 -28.82 75.54 49.31
C ASN A 90 -28.89 74.03 49.59
N GLN A 91 -28.49 73.65 50.81
CA GLN A 91 -28.82 72.37 51.42
C GLN A 91 -30.34 72.23 51.49
N GLU A 92 -30.93 71.36 50.68
CA GLU A 92 -32.25 70.83 50.98
C GLU A 92 -32.16 70.20 52.37
N GLU A 93 -32.96 70.69 53.32
CA GLU A 93 -32.99 70.17 54.68
C GLU A 93 -33.30 68.68 54.62
N TYR A 94 -32.32 67.86 54.99
CA TYR A 94 -32.49 66.43 55.07
C TYR A 94 -33.55 66.12 56.13
N ILE A 95 -34.70 65.61 55.69
CA ILE A 95 -35.76 65.13 56.57
C ILE A 95 -35.45 63.66 56.91
N PRO A 96 -35.07 63.35 58.16
CA PRO A 96 -34.79 61.99 58.56
C PRO A 96 -36.03 61.12 58.45
N GLN A 97 -35.89 59.96 57.82
CA GLN A 97 -37.01 59.01 57.66
C GLN A 97 -37.24 58.21 58.94
N VAL A 98 -36.18 57.98 59.72
CA VAL A 98 -36.20 57.19 60.94
C VAL A 98 -35.46 57.94 62.05
N GLN A 99 -36.03 57.95 63.26
CA GLN A 99 -35.40 58.56 64.43
C GLN A 99 -34.41 57.58 65.06
N GLY A 100 -33.10 57.83 64.95
CA GLY A 100 -32.03 56.96 65.44
C GLY A 100 -31.00 56.62 64.34
N PRO A 101 -29.99 55.78 64.62
CA PRO A 101 -29.08 55.27 63.59
C PRO A 101 -29.81 54.27 62.68
N GLN A 102 -29.87 54.56 61.38
CA GLN A 102 -30.42 53.65 60.39
C GLN A 102 -29.75 53.87 59.05
N ILE A 103 -29.39 52.78 58.38
CA ILE A 103 -28.88 52.81 57.01
C ILE A 103 -29.76 52.01 56.06
N GLU A 104 -29.57 52.29 54.79
CA GLU A 104 -30.16 51.59 53.66
C GLU A 104 -29.07 51.32 52.61
N MET A 105 -29.02 50.10 52.08
CA MET A 105 -28.19 49.76 50.92
C MET A 105 -29.04 49.72 49.66
N ASP A 106 -28.46 50.14 48.54
CA ASP A 106 -29.08 50.05 47.22
C ASP A 106 -29.17 48.59 46.70
N GLN A 107 -28.19 47.76 47.05
CA GLN A 107 -28.14 46.36 46.67
C GLN A 107 -27.56 45.46 47.78
N TYR A 108 -28.05 44.22 47.82
CA TYR A 108 -27.64 43.21 48.81
C TYR A 108 -26.97 41.99 48.19
N ASP A 109 -27.03 41.85 46.87
CA ASP A 109 -26.39 40.77 46.12
C ASP A 109 -25.56 41.39 44.99
N VAL A 110 -24.25 41.12 44.97
CA VAL A 110 -23.33 41.61 43.93
C VAL A 110 -22.69 40.42 43.25
N SER A 111 -22.69 40.42 41.92
CA SER A 111 -22.18 39.31 41.12
C SER A 111 -21.07 39.75 40.17
N PHE A 112 -19.96 39.03 40.18
CA PHE A 112 -18.80 39.26 39.33
C PHE A 112 -18.64 38.10 38.36
N ILE A 113 -18.29 38.41 37.11
CA ILE A 113 -17.91 37.44 36.10
C ILE A 113 -16.57 37.92 35.51
N ILE A 114 -15.52 37.12 35.68
CA ILE A 114 -14.17 37.43 35.23
C ILE A 114 -13.52 36.23 34.58
N ASN A 115 -12.50 36.50 33.76
CA ASN A 115 -11.56 35.46 33.40
C ASN A 115 -10.57 35.24 34.54
N THR A 116 -10.13 34.00 34.70
CA THR A 116 -9.14 33.62 35.72
C THR A 116 -7.88 34.48 35.60
N GLY A 117 -7.43 35.04 36.73
CA GLY A 117 -6.26 35.93 36.84
C GLY A 117 -6.55 37.42 36.60
N LEU A 118 -7.78 37.81 36.25
CA LEU A 118 -8.19 39.21 36.14
C LEU A 118 -8.89 39.72 37.41
N VAL A 119 -9.11 41.03 37.47
CA VAL A 119 -9.83 41.69 38.57
C VAL A 119 -11.09 42.35 38.03
N ALA A 120 -12.23 42.15 38.69
CA ALA A 120 -13.43 42.95 38.47
C ALA A 120 -13.70 43.86 39.67
N PHE A 121 -14.34 44.98 39.40
CA PHE A 121 -14.78 45.95 40.39
C PHE A 121 -16.27 46.18 40.25
N ASP A 122 -16.95 46.32 41.38
CA ASP A 122 -18.32 46.78 41.47
C ASP A 122 -18.51 47.59 42.75
N SER A 123 -19.64 48.23 42.93
CA SER A 123 -19.84 49.13 44.07
C SER A 123 -21.24 49.12 44.64
N VAL A 124 -21.33 49.18 45.97
CA VAL A 124 -22.58 49.28 46.73
C VAL A 124 -22.71 50.69 47.29
N GLN A 125 -23.89 51.29 47.19
CA GLN A 125 -24.18 52.59 47.78
C GLN A 125 -24.96 52.40 49.09
N VAL A 126 -24.45 53.01 50.15
CA VAL A 126 -25.08 52.99 51.47
C VAL A 126 -25.44 54.40 51.85
N ARG A 127 -26.70 54.59 52.26
CA ARG A 127 -27.25 55.88 52.67
C ARG A 127 -27.66 55.82 54.13
N ASN A 128 -27.28 56.83 54.91
CA ASN A 128 -27.78 57.00 56.27
C ASN A 128 -29.13 57.72 56.23
N ILE A 129 -30.20 56.98 56.52
CA ILE A 129 -31.59 57.45 56.56
C ILE A 129 -32.05 57.77 58.01
N GLY A 130 -31.12 57.70 58.96
CA GLY A 130 -31.32 58.02 60.36
C GLY A 130 -31.03 59.48 60.73
N THR A 131 -31.09 59.77 62.03
CA THR A 131 -30.77 61.09 62.62
C THR A 131 -29.38 61.16 63.26
N ALA A 132 -28.70 60.03 63.44
CA ALA A 132 -27.40 59.94 64.08
C ALA A 132 -26.28 59.66 63.08
N SER A 133 -25.07 60.16 63.33
CA SER A 133 -23.88 59.76 62.57
C SER A 133 -23.49 58.33 62.94
N ILE A 134 -23.10 57.53 61.95
CA ILE A 134 -22.80 56.12 62.13
C ILE A 134 -21.35 55.86 61.77
N TYR A 135 -20.62 55.24 62.70
CA TYR A 135 -19.33 54.63 62.41
C TYR A 135 -19.56 53.27 61.78
N TYR A 136 -18.81 52.91 60.74
CA TYR A 136 -19.01 51.65 60.06
C TYR A 136 -17.72 50.84 59.87
N GLU A 137 -17.91 49.53 59.80
CA GLU A 137 -16.86 48.55 59.48
C GLU A 137 -17.46 47.44 58.61
N TRP A 138 -16.78 47.08 57.53
CA TRP A 138 -17.11 45.92 56.72
C TRP A 138 -16.40 44.70 57.28
N LYS A 139 -17.15 43.71 57.78
CA LYS A 139 -16.58 42.47 58.30
C LYS A 139 -17.00 41.28 57.43
N ARG A 140 -16.01 40.52 56.94
CA ARG A 140 -16.27 39.24 56.27
C ARG A 140 -16.85 38.23 57.27
N ILE A 141 -17.91 37.55 56.89
CA ILE A 141 -18.48 36.44 57.65
C ILE A 141 -17.76 35.16 57.23
N GLU A 142 -17.06 34.53 58.17
CA GLU A 142 -16.41 33.25 57.93
C GLU A 142 -17.45 32.14 57.97
N ASN A 143 -17.84 31.65 56.80
CA ASN A 143 -18.76 30.52 56.70
C ASN A 143 -18.00 29.21 57.02
N GLU A 144 -18.19 28.69 58.23
CA GLU A 144 -17.64 27.39 58.68
C GLU A 144 -18.13 26.19 57.84
N LYS A 145 -19.19 26.38 57.04
CA LYS A 145 -19.74 25.36 56.13
C LYS A 145 -18.93 25.27 54.83
N GLN A 146 -17.63 25.05 54.92
CA GLN A 146 -16.82 24.67 53.77
C GLN A 146 -17.10 23.20 53.44
N HIS A 147 -17.88 22.95 52.39
CA HIS A 147 -18.14 21.61 51.88
C HIS A 147 -16.82 20.90 51.54
N SER A 148 -16.64 19.72 52.14
CA SER A 148 -15.40 18.92 52.23
C SER A 148 -14.89 18.29 50.92
N VAL A 149 -15.23 18.83 49.75
CA VAL A 149 -14.93 18.19 48.45
C VAL A 149 -14.30 19.14 47.41
N SER A 150 -14.41 20.46 47.57
CA SER A 150 -13.76 21.41 46.67
C SER A 150 -12.32 21.70 47.12
N LEU A 151 -11.40 21.78 46.16
CA LEU A 151 -10.05 22.35 46.33
C LEU A 151 -10.11 23.56 47.25
N GLN A 152 -9.60 23.43 48.48
CA GLN A 152 -9.58 24.52 49.45
C GLN A 152 -8.63 25.58 48.90
N ASP A 153 -9.18 26.72 48.49
CA ASP A 153 -8.38 27.90 48.18
C ASP A 153 -8.28 28.73 49.47
N PRO A 154 -7.10 28.80 50.12
CA PRO A 154 -6.94 29.54 51.35
C PRO A 154 -6.93 31.06 51.14
N GLU A 155 -6.83 31.54 49.90
CA GLU A 155 -6.74 32.98 49.60
C GLU A 155 -8.13 33.63 49.55
N GLN A 156 -8.28 34.78 50.25
CA GLN A 156 -9.45 35.65 50.12
C GLN A 156 -9.57 36.18 48.68
N LYS A 157 -10.79 36.15 48.13
CA LYS A 157 -11.04 36.51 46.72
C LYS A 157 -11.75 37.84 46.54
N PHE A 158 -12.47 38.31 47.57
CA PHE A 158 -13.18 39.57 47.55
C PHE A 158 -12.51 40.57 48.50
N PHE A 159 -12.38 41.82 48.06
CA PHE A 159 -11.78 42.90 48.85
C PHE A 159 -12.68 44.12 48.82
N CYS A 160 -12.83 44.81 49.95
CA CYS A 160 -13.55 46.06 50.06
C CYS A 160 -12.55 47.21 50.25
N HIS A 161 -12.66 48.24 49.43
CA HIS A 161 -11.79 49.43 49.49
C HIS A 161 -12.57 50.60 50.11
N HIS A 162 -12.14 51.10 51.29
CA HIS A 162 -12.72 52.29 51.93
C HIS A 162 -11.72 53.03 52.83
N GLU A 163 -11.82 54.37 52.88
CA GLU A 163 -10.83 55.23 53.57
C GLU A 163 -11.35 55.97 54.82
N GLN A 164 -12.67 56.10 55.05
CA GLN A 164 -13.19 56.87 56.21
C GLN A 164 -14.38 56.20 56.87
N ASN A 165 -14.35 55.99 58.19
CA ASN A 165 -15.30 55.13 58.89
C ASN A 165 -16.56 55.85 59.41
N VAL A 166 -17.01 56.97 58.84
CA VAL A 166 -18.23 57.69 59.31
C VAL A 166 -19.15 58.06 58.16
N ILE A 167 -20.46 57.89 58.36
CA ILE A 167 -21.53 58.36 57.47
C ILE A 167 -22.47 59.27 58.26
N LYS A 168 -22.54 60.55 57.90
CA LYS A 168 -23.41 61.54 58.55
C LYS A 168 -24.89 61.33 58.17
N PRO A 169 -25.85 61.82 58.97
CA PRO A 169 -27.27 61.82 58.60
C PRO A 169 -27.48 62.43 57.21
N GLY A 170 -28.23 61.73 56.35
CA GLY A 170 -28.50 62.16 54.97
C GLY A 170 -27.34 61.97 53.99
N GLN A 171 -26.15 61.55 54.47
CA GLN A 171 -25.02 61.28 53.60
C GLN A 171 -25.15 59.90 52.96
N GLN A 172 -24.71 59.82 51.71
CA GLN A 172 -24.57 58.58 50.96
C GLN A 172 -23.10 58.33 50.65
N LYS A 173 -22.66 57.08 50.77
CA LYS A 173 -21.30 56.66 50.51
C LYS A 173 -21.27 55.46 49.57
N LYS A 174 -20.31 55.48 48.64
CA LYS A 174 -20.08 54.41 47.67
C LYS A 174 -18.91 53.55 48.14
N PHE A 175 -19.13 52.24 48.26
CA PHE A 175 -18.14 51.24 48.60
C PHE A 175 -17.74 50.46 47.36
N ILE A 176 -16.45 50.29 47.12
CA ILE A 176 -15.95 49.55 45.96
C ILE A 176 -15.47 48.17 46.43
N PHE A 177 -16.04 47.14 45.82
CA PHE A 177 -15.63 45.76 46.00
C PHE A 177 -14.85 45.29 44.77
N SER A 178 -13.77 44.56 45.00
CA SER A 178 -13.00 43.92 43.94
C SER A 178 -12.98 42.40 44.09
N PHE A 179 -13.18 41.69 43.00
CA PHE A 179 -13.09 40.23 42.93
C PHE A 179 -11.92 39.80 42.05
N MET A 180 -11.08 38.90 42.56
CA MET A 180 -9.96 38.31 41.83
C MET A 180 -9.79 36.85 42.24
N SER A 181 -9.67 35.95 41.26
CA SER A 181 -9.35 34.55 41.51
C SER A 181 -8.33 34.01 40.51
N LYS A 182 -7.41 33.18 41.00
CA LYS A 182 -6.45 32.40 40.19
C LYS A 182 -7.02 31.03 39.78
N LEU A 183 -8.12 30.62 40.38
CA LEU A 183 -8.78 29.35 40.11
C LEU A 183 -10.12 29.60 39.43
N THR A 184 -10.41 28.77 38.44
CA THR A 184 -11.71 28.72 37.77
C THR A 184 -12.75 28.10 38.69
N GLY A 185 -13.93 28.73 38.78
CA GLY A 185 -14.99 28.27 39.66
C GLY A 185 -15.94 29.37 40.08
N THR A 186 -16.90 28.99 40.92
CA THR A 186 -17.85 29.92 41.54
C THR A 186 -17.53 30.06 43.02
N PHE A 187 -17.39 31.31 43.46
CA PHE A 187 -17.02 31.69 44.82
C PHE A 187 -18.14 32.52 45.44
N TYR A 188 -18.36 32.32 46.73
CA TYR A 188 -19.38 33.02 47.49
C TYR A 188 -18.79 33.51 48.80
N GLU A 189 -18.99 34.79 49.10
CA GLU A 189 -18.66 35.38 50.40
C GLU A 189 -19.84 36.21 50.90
N GLU A 190 -20.06 36.21 52.21
CA GLU A 190 -21.02 37.10 52.86
C GLU A 190 -20.28 38.12 53.71
N TRP A 191 -20.73 39.37 53.64
CA TRP A 191 -20.12 40.52 54.30
C TRP A 191 -21.16 41.22 55.18
N GLU A 192 -20.82 41.44 56.44
CA GLU A 192 -21.63 42.14 57.43
C GLU A 192 -21.23 43.62 57.47
N PHE A 193 -22.24 44.50 57.42
CA PHE A 193 -22.04 45.94 57.62
C PHE A 193 -22.26 46.29 59.10
N LYS A 194 -21.16 46.39 59.85
CA LYS A 194 -21.21 46.74 61.27
C LYS A 194 -21.33 48.24 61.45
N CYS A 195 -22.16 48.64 62.41
CA CYS A 195 -22.46 50.04 62.70
C CYS A 195 -22.32 50.33 64.20
N GLU A 196 -21.71 51.46 64.53
CA GLU A 196 -21.66 52.01 65.88
C GLU A 196 -22.14 53.48 65.86
N PRO A 197 -23.24 53.84 66.55
CA PRO A 197 -24.17 52.96 67.29
C PRO A 197 -24.91 51.96 66.38
N PRO A 198 -25.35 50.80 66.92
CA PRO A 198 -26.03 49.77 66.15
C PRO A 198 -27.33 50.30 65.55
N ASN A 199 -27.64 49.88 64.32
CA ASN A 199 -28.88 50.26 63.65
C ASN A 199 -30.10 49.74 64.40
N GLN A 200 -31.20 50.49 64.35
CA GLN A 200 -32.46 50.07 64.95
C GLN A 200 -33.01 48.79 64.32
N ASN A 201 -32.91 48.68 62.99
CA ASN A 201 -33.22 47.47 62.25
C ASN A 201 -31.94 46.78 61.80
N GLN A 202 -31.89 45.45 61.94
CA GLN A 202 -30.78 44.67 61.44
C GLN A 202 -30.64 44.84 59.92
N VAL A 203 -29.44 45.24 59.51
CA VAL A 203 -29.11 45.42 58.10
C VAL A 203 -28.79 44.05 57.51
N LYS A 204 -29.35 43.76 56.34
CA LYS A 204 -29.09 42.49 55.64
C LYS A 204 -27.63 42.39 55.23
N ASN A 205 -27.05 41.20 55.34
CA ASN A 205 -25.70 40.93 54.89
C ASN A 205 -25.59 41.10 53.36
N LEU A 206 -24.46 41.62 52.92
CA LEU A 206 -24.11 41.73 51.52
C LEU A 206 -23.57 40.38 51.03
N LYS A 207 -24.18 39.80 50.00
CA LYS A 207 -23.71 38.56 49.39
C LYS A 207 -22.93 38.89 48.12
N LEU A 208 -21.71 38.40 48.06
CA LEU A 208 -20.83 38.54 46.91
C LEU A 208 -20.72 37.17 46.22
N SER A 209 -21.00 37.14 44.92
CA SER A 209 -20.84 35.95 44.08
C SER A 209 -19.84 36.23 42.96
N GLY A 210 -18.85 35.36 42.80
CA GLY A 210 -17.75 35.56 41.85
C GLY A 210 -17.59 34.35 40.97
N HIS A 211 -17.70 34.53 39.65
CA HIS A 211 -17.52 33.49 38.66
C HIS A 211 -16.20 33.74 37.93
N SER A 212 -15.23 32.87 38.15
CA SER A 212 -13.95 32.87 37.44
C SER A 212 -14.02 31.83 36.33
N ILE A 213 -13.90 32.27 35.08
CA ILE A 213 -14.01 31.44 33.88
C ILE A 213 -12.61 31.33 33.25
N ASP A 214 -12.21 30.13 32.85
CA ASP A 214 -10.98 29.97 32.08
C ASP A 214 -11.24 30.19 30.59
N VAL A 215 -10.27 30.78 29.89
CA VAL A 215 -10.36 30.93 28.45
C VAL A 215 -10.06 29.58 27.81
N ASP A 216 -10.98 29.12 26.97
CA ASP A 216 -10.83 27.84 26.31
C ASP A 216 -9.81 27.90 25.16
N ASN A 217 -8.56 27.66 25.50
CA ASN A 217 -7.43 27.65 24.56
C ASN A 217 -7.52 26.51 23.53
N LEU A 218 -8.34 25.48 23.78
CA LEU A 218 -8.46 24.30 22.93
C LEU A 218 -9.63 24.38 21.95
N LYS A 219 -10.39 25.48 21.93
CA LYS A 219 -11.56 25.64 21.05
C LYS A 219 -11.24 25.38 19.57
N ASN A 220 -10.17 25.98 19.05
CA ASN A 220 -9.76 25.81 17.65
C ASN A 220 -9.32 24.38 17.36
N TRP A 221 -8.58 23.78 18.30
CA TRP A 221 -8.12 22.40 18.16
C TRP A 221 -9.30 21.42 18.13
N ARG A 222 -10.31 21.59 19.01
CA ARG A 222 -11.52 20.76 18.99
C ARG A 222 -12.30 20.90 17.68
N GLY A 223 -12.45 22.12 17.15
CA GLY A 223 -13.08 22.33 15.85
C GLY A 223 -12.36 21.59 14.72
N ASN A 224 -11.03 21.68 14.65
CA ASN A 224 -10.23 20.96 13.66
C ASN A 224 -10.30 19.45 13.86
N PHE A 225 -10.33 18.98 15.11
CA PHE A 225 -10.45 17.57 15.44
C PHE A 225 -11.80 17.00 14.98
N ASP A 226 -12.89 17.71 15.25
CA ASP A 226 -14.24 17.32 14.84
C ASP A 226 -14.36 17.25 13.31
N GLU A 227 -13.79 18.24 12.60
CA GLU A 227 -13.78 18.25 11.13
C GLU A 227 -12.99 17.07 10.55
N ASN A 228 -11.81 16.77 11.12
CA ASN A 228 -11.01 15.63 10.69
C ASN A 228 -11.69 14.30 10.99
N ASN A 229 -12.32 14.17 12.16
CA ASN A 229 -13.05 12.97 12.55
C ASN A 229 -14.25 12.74 11.61
N TYR A 230 -14.97 13.81 11.26
CA TYR A 230 -16.06 13.75 10.29
C TYR A 230 -15.59 13.27 8.91
N LYS A 231 -14.47 13.80 8.41
CA LYS A 231 -13.88 13.33 7.14
C LYS A 231 -13.51 11.85 7.19
N GLN A 232 -12.85 11.39 8.25
CA GLN A 232 -12.47 9.99 8.42
C GLN A 232 -13.70 9.07 8.48
N PHE A 233 -14.74 9.49 9.20
CA PHE A 233 -16.01 8.77 9.25
C PHE A 233 -16.64 8.64 7.86
N LEU A 234 -16.69 9.72 7.08
CA LEU A 234 -17.23 9.68 5.72
C LEU A 234 -16.45 8.73 4.82
N TYR A 235 -15.12 8.80 4.81
CA TYR A 235 -14.30 7.90 3.99
C TYR A 235 -14.51 6.43 4.35
N LYS A 236 -14.56 6.12 5.65
CA LYS A 236 -14.80 4.76 6.12
C LYS A 236 -16.18 4.27 5.73
N SER A 237 -17.21 5.08 5.94
CA SER A 237 -18.59 4.73 5.60
C SER A 237 -18.78 4.52 4.09
N MET A 238 -18.17 5.37 3.26
CA MET A 238 -18.17 5.17 1.80
C MET A 238 -17.42 3.90 1.39
N GLY A 239 -16.29 3.61 2.04
CA GLY A 239 -15.54 2.38 1.83
C GLY A 239 -16.38 1.14 2.11
N GLU A 240 -17.08 1.11 3.26
CA GLU A 240 -17.99 0.02 3.64
C GLU A 240 -19.11 -0.16 2.61
N VAL A 241 -19.75 0.93 2.17
CA VAL A 241 -20.81 0.86 1.14
C VAL A 241 -20.27 0.33 -0.20
N ILE A 242 -19.08 0.77 -0.62
CA ILE A 242 -18.47 0.31 -1.86
C ILE A 242 -18.10 -1.17 -1.75
N GLU A 243 -17.51 -1.60 -0.63
CA GLU A 243 -17.18 -3.01 -0.38
C GLU A 243 -18.43 -3.89 -0.41
N ASP A 244 -19.54 -3.43 0.18
CA ASP A 244 -20.82 -4.13 0.13
C ASP A 244 -21.36 -4.24 -1.31
N ILE A 245 -21.28 -3.17 -2.10
CA ILE A 245 -21.70 -3.19 -3.51
C ILE A 245 -20.81 -4.18 -4.29
N LEU A 246 -19.49 -4.06 -4.17
CA LEU A 246 -18.54 -4.91 -4.90
C LEU A 246 -18.67 -6.38 -4.51
N GLY A 247 -18.88 -6.70 -3.22
CA GLY A 247 -19.10 -8.06 -2.75
C GLY A 247 -20.37 -8.70 -3.33
N ASN A 248 -21.38 -7.88 -3.64
CA ASN A 248 -22.63 -8.33 -4.24
C ASN A 248 -22.61 -8.41 -5.77
N VAL A 249 -21.61 -7.83 -6.44
CA VAL A 249 -21.41 -8.01 -7.88
C VAL A 249 -20.83 -9.40 -8.13
N ARG A 250 -21.72 -10.37 -8.37
CA ARG A 250 -21.31 -11.69 -8.87
C ARG A 250 -20.85 -11.54 -10.31
N THR A 251 -19.55 -11.63 -10.55
CA THR A 251 -19.04 -11.87 -11.91
C THR A 251 -19.63 -13.20 -12.42
N PRO A 252 -20.25 -13.24 -13.61
CA PRO A 252 -20.70 -14.49 -14.18
C PRO A 252 -19.52 -15.45 -14.26
N THR A 253 -19.75 -16.70 -13.86
CA THR A 253 -18.72 -17.76 -13.95
C THR A 253 -18.13 -17.74 -15.35
N PRO A 254 -16.80 -17.63 -15.51
CA PRO A 254 -16.20 -17.60 -16.83
C PRO A 254 -16.64 -18.83 -17.62
N PRO A 255 -16.89 -18.70 -18.93
CA PRO A 255 -17.25 -19.83 -19.77
C PRO A 255 -16.17 -20.91 -19.66
N LEU A 256 -16.60 -22.18 -19.72
CA LEU A 256 -15.67 -23.30 -19.74
C LEU A 256 -14.63 -23.07 -20.84
N PRO A 257 -13.34 -23.30 -20.57
CA PRO A 257 -12.30 -23.10 -21.56
C PRO A 257 -12.51 -23.94 -22.83
N ASP A 258 -12.24 -23.35 -24.00
CA ASP A 258 -12.32 -24.08 -25.27
C ASP A 258 -11.07 -24.94 -25.49
N LEU A 259 -11.18 -26.22 -25.14
CA LEU A 259 -10.13 -27.24 -25.31
C LEU A 259 -9.76 -27.52 -26.77
N LYS A 260 -10.49 -26.98 -27.76
CA LYS A 260 -10.11 -27.06 -29.18
C LYS A 260 -8.90 -26.20 -29.50
N ASN A 261 -8.68 -25.13 -28.75
CA ASN A 261 -7.53 -24.26 -28.94
C ASN A 261 -6.29 -24.87 -28.27
N GLU A 262 -5.22 -25.04 -29.05
CA GLU A 262 -3.97 -25.68 -28.62
C GLU A 262 -3.29 -24.91 -27.47
N GLU A 263 -3.37 -23.59 -27.48
CA GLU A 263 -2.77 -22.75 -26.44
C GLU A 263 -3.53 -22.83 -25.10
N VAL A 264 -4.86 -22.88 -25.16
CA VAL A 264 -5.73 -23.00 -23.98
C VAL A 264 -5.56 -24.38 -23.35
N ARG A 265 -5.54 -25.43 -24.19
CA ARG A 265 -5.24 -26.82 -23.79
C ARG A 265 -3.89 -26.95 -23.10
N ARG A 266 -2.87 -26.25 -23.61
CA ARG A 266 -1.53 -26.21 -23.02
C ARG A 266 -1.56 -25.65 -21.60
N ILE A 267 -2.17 -24.48 -21.43
CA ILE A 267 -2.26 -23.80 -20.14
C ILE A 267 -3.03 -24.65 -19.13
N GLU A 268 -4.15 -25.23 -19.53
CA GLU A 268 -4.95 -26.08 -18.65
C GLU A 268 -4.28 -27.39 -18.27
N PHE A 269 -3.60 -28.05 -19.21
CA PHE A 269 -2.87 -29.28 -18.91
C PHE A 269 -1.77 -29.02 -17.88
N GLU A 270 -1.01 -27.94 -18.04
CA GLU A 270 0.06 -27.58 -17.10
C GLU A 270 -0.51 -27.12 -15.74
N ALA A 271 -1.60 -26.34 -15.74
CA ALA A 271 -2.25 -25.90 -14.50
C ALA A 271 -2.87 -27.05 -13.70
N LYS A 272 -3.56 -28.00 -14.37
CA LYS A 272 -4.20 -29.13 -13.69
C LYS A 272 -3.21 -30.19 -13.21
N ASN A 273 -2.03 -30.28 -13.83
CA ASN A 273 -0.99 -31.24 -13.49
C ASN A 273 0.26 -30.58 -12.88
N GLU A 274 0.13 -29.37 -12.36
CA GLU A 274 1.23 -28.58 -11.79
C GLU A 274 1.97 -29.35 -10.68
N TYR A 275 1.22 -30.09 -9.85
CA TYR A 275 1.76 -30.90 -8.76
C TYR A 275 2.83 -31.91 -9.23
N TYR A 276 2.68 -32.45 -10.44
CA TYR A 276 3.61 -33.43 -11.00
C TYR A 276 4.71 -32.81 -11.86
N ASN A 277 4.74 -31.47 -12.00
CA ASN A 277 5.65 -30.72 -12.88
C ASN A 277 5.64 -31.28 -14.32
N LEU A 278 4.46 -31.58 -14.85
CA LEU A 278 4.31 -32.04 -16.22
C LEU A 278 4.26 -30.84 -17.17
N PHE A 279 4.99 -30.98 -18.27
CA PHE A 279 4.99 -30.03 -19.38
C PHE A 279 4.13 -30.55 -20.52
N TYR A 280 3.46 -29.64 -21.20
CA TYR A 280 2.70 -29.96 -22.39
C TYR A 280 3.62 -30.17 -23.59
N ASN A 281 3.38 -31.26 -24.32
CA ASN A 281 4.06 -31.62 -25.56
C ASN A 281 3.01 -32.16 -26.55
N ASP A 282 2.88 -31.51 -27.71
CA ASP A 282 1.85 -31.80 -28.72
C ASP A 282 1.84 -33.26 -29.16
N LEU A 283 3.03 -33.86 -29.32
CA LEU A 283 3.17 -35.25 -29.76
C LEU A 283 2.72 -36.22 -28.68
N VAL A 284 3.15 -35.99 -27.44
CA VAL A 284 2.78 -36.85 -26.32
C VAL A 284 1.30 -36.70 -26.00
N MET A 285 0.72 -35.52 -26.17
CA MET A 285 -0.71 -35.30 -25.99
C MET A 285 -1.57 -36.03 -27.01
N LYS A 286 -1.12 -36.14 -28.27
CA LYS A 286 -1.77 -37.02 -29.26
C LYS A 286 -1.77 -38.48 -28.78
N TRP A 287 -0.67 -38.93 -28.17
CA TRP A 287 -0.58 -40.28 -27.63
C TRP A 287 -1.45 -40.49 -26.39
N TRP A 288 -1.64 -39.46 -25.56
CA TRP A 288 -2.57 -39.50 -24.46
C TRP A 288 -4.02 -39.66 -24.94
N PHE A 289 -4.45 -38.90 -25.96
CA PHE A 289 -5.78 -39.07 -26.55
C PHE A 289 -5.97 -40.45 -27.21
N GLN A 290 -4.91 -41.00 -27.81
CA GLN A 290 -4.95 -42.39 -28.32
C GLN A 290 -5.13 -43.40 -27.18
N LEU A 291 -4.37 -43.24 -26.09
CA LEU A 291 -4.51 -44.11 -24.91
C LEU A 291 -5.91 -44.02 -24.30
N GLU A 292 -6.47 -42.82 -24.18
CA GLU A 292 -7.85 -42.62 -23.73
C GLU A 292 -8.84 -43.37 -24.63
N ASN A 293 -8.74 -43.22 -25.96
CA ASN A 293 -9.61 -43.91 -26.90
C ASN A 293 -9.51 -45.44 -26.77
N ASP A 294 -8.28 -45.97 -26.69
CA ASP A 294 -8.05 -47.42 -26.54
C ASP A 294 -8.68 -47.96 -25.24
N ILE A 295 -8.61 -47.19 -24.14
CA ILE A 295 -9.20 -47.55 -22.85
C ILE A 295 -10.74 -47.47 -22.91
N TYR A 296 -11.29 -46.45 -23.55
CA TYR A 296 -12.74 -46.29 -23.71
C TYR A 296 -13.36 -47.36 -24.61
N GLU A 297 -12.66 -47.80 -25.65
CA GLU A 297 -13.09 -48.95 -26.47
C GLU A 297 -13.13 -50.24 -25.65
N LYS A 298 -12.11 -50.47 -24.80
CA LYS A 298 -12.06 -51.64 -23.92
C LYS A 298 -13.14 -51.64 -22.84
N LEU A 299 -13.38 -50.50 -22.20
CA LEU A 299 -14.37 -50.37 -21.12
C LEU A 299 -15.80 -50.06 -21.62
N LYS A 300 -16.01 -49.91 -22.93
CA LYS A 300 -17.29 -49.51 -23.55
C LYS A 300 -17.91 -48.25 -22.93
N LEU A 301 -17.07 -47.27 -22.59
CA LEU A 301 -17.52 -46.01 -21.98
C LEU A 301 -18.00 -45.02 -23.04
N ASN A 302 -19.08 -44.28 -22.73
CA ASN A 302 -19.62 -43.27 -23.62
C ASN A 302 -18.89 -41.93 -23.44
N LYS A 303 -18.25 -41.44 -24.52
CA LYS A 303 -17.47 -40.19 -24.54
C LYS A 303 -18.27 -38.93 -24.18
N GLN A 304 -19.60 -39.00 -24.30
CA GLN A 304 -20.48 -37.87 -23.99
C GLN A 304 -20.75 -37.70 -22.49
N GLU A 305 -20.61 -38.78 -21.71
CA GLU A 305 -20.88 -38.77 -20.27
C GLU A 305 -19.60 -38.68 -19.45
N GLN A 306 -18.50 -39.23 -19.98
CA GLN A 306 -17.19 -39.21 -19.36
C GLN A 306 -16.17 -38.74 -20.40
N TYR A 307 -15.65 -37.53 -20.19
CA TYR A 307 -14.60 -36.95 -21.02
C TYR A 307 -13.35 -36.70 -20.17
N TRP A 308 -12.18 -36.89 -20.77
CA TRP A 308 -10.93 -36.54 -20.12
C TRP A 308 -10.73 -35.02 -20.09
N ASP A 309 -10.59 -34.48 -18.88
CA ASP A 309 -10.42 -33.05 -18.63
C ASP A 309 -8.95 -32.61 -18.61
N LEU A 310 -8.05 -33.39 -19.22
CA LEU A 310 -6.59 -33.21 -19.23
C LEU A 310 -5.88 -33.51 -17.91
N ASN A 311 -6.57 -33.99 -16.87
CA ASN A 311 -5.95 -34.45 -15.64
C ASN A 311 -5.39 -35.88 -15.80
N VAL A 312 -4.09 -36.06 -15.60
CA VAL A 312 -3.44 -37.37 -15.79
C VAL A 312 -3.88 -38.40 -14.73
N ASP A 313 -4.30 -37.97 -13.54
CA ASP A 313 -4.85 -38.85 -12.50
C ASP A 313 -6.22 -39.42 -12.88
N TYR A 314 -6.96 -38.75 -13.75
CA TYR A 314 -8.20 -39.31 -14.28
C TYR A 314 -7.92 -40.55 -15.13
N ILE A 315 -6.95 -40.49 -16.05
CA ILE A 315 -6.57 -41.63 -16.90
C ILE A 315 -6.06 -42.78 -16.04
N ARG A 316 -5.22 -42.50 -15.03
CA ARG A 316 -4.75 -43.51 -14.06
C ARG A 316 -5.90 -44.27 -13.41
N ARG A 317 -6.89 -43.54 -12.89
CA ARG A 317 -8.09 -44.12 -12.26
C ARG A 317 -8.95 -44.93 -13.21
N ILE A 318 -8.99 -44.58 -14.50
CA ILE A 318 -9.73 -45.39 -15.49
C ILE A 318 -8.98 -46.68 -15.78
N ILE A 319 -7.65 -46.64 -15.92
CA ILE A 319 -6.84 -47.84 -16.16
C ILE A 319 -7.02 -48.85 -15.02
N GLU A 320 -7.12 -48.38 -13.77
CA GLU A 320 -7.37 -49.25 -12.60
C GLU A 320 -8.71 -50.00 -12.66
N LYS A 321 -9.69 -49.51 -13.44
CA LYS A 321 -11.00 -50.16 -13.62
C LYS A 321 -11.01 -51.25 -14.70
N VAL A 322 -9.92 -51.44 -15.43
CA VAL A 322 -9.80 -52.51 -16.43
C VAL A 322 -9.69 -53.85 -15.71
N GLU A 323 -10.63 -54.76 -16.00
CA GLU A 323 -10.73 -56.09 -15.36
C GLU A 323 -9.57 -57.02 -15.76
N ASP A 324 -9.14 -56.95 -17.04
CA ASP A 324 -8.06 -57.77 -17.58
C ASP A 324 -6.68 -57.30 -17.08
N GLU A 325 -5.96 -58.16 -16.35
CA GLU A 325 -4.68 -57.79 -15.73
C GLU A 325 -3.58 -57.49 -16.75
N ASP A 326 -3.53 -58.24 -17.86
CA ASP A 326 -2.54 -58.06 -18.93
C ASP A 326 -2.74 -56.74 -19.67
N ASP A 327 -3.99 -56.41 -20.00
CA ASP A 327 -4.36 -55.14 -20.65
C ASP A 327 -4.12 -53.97 -19.70
N ARG A 328 -4.46 -54.11 -18.41
CA ARG A 328 -4.16 -53.12 -17.37
C ARG A 328 -2.66 -52.86 -17.26
N ALA A 329 -1.83 -53.91 -17.23
CA ALA A 329 -0.38 -53.77 -17.20
C ALA A 329 0.17 -53.10 -18.47
N PHE A 330 -0.39 -53.43 -19.63
CA PHE A 330 -0.04 -52.79 -20.90
C PHE A 330 -0.36 -51.30 -20.92
N PHE A 331 -1.57 -50.92 -20.50
CA PHE A 331 -1.97 -49.51 -20.41
C PHE A 331 -1.18 -48.74 -19.36
N MET A 332 -0.90 -49.34 -18.19
CA MET A 332 -0.05 -48.71 -17.17
C MET A 332 1.38 -48.49 -17.66
N LYS A 333 1.93 -49.42 -18.45
CA LYS A 333 3.25 -49.24 -19.06
C LYS A 333 3.29 -48.06 -20.04
N ARG A 334 2.25 -47.91 -20.88
CA ARG A 334 2.10 -46.75 -21.78
C ARG A 334 1.92 -45.45 -21.01
N PHE A 335 1.07 -45.45 -19.99
CA PHE A 335 0.85 -44.33 -19.07
C PHE A 335 2.17 -43.84 -18.47
N ASN A 336 2.95 -44.75 -17.86
CA ASN A 336 4.23 -44.40 -17.23
C ASN A 336 5.24 -43.83 -18.23
N ASN A 337 5.28 -44.37 -19.46
CA ASN A 337 6.15 -43.85 -20.50
C ASN A 337 5.76 -42.41 -20.89
N TYR A 338 4.48 -42.14 -21.11
CA TYR A 338 4.01 -40.80 -21.49
C TYR A 338 4.17 -39.80 -20.34
N PHE A 339 3.94 -40.25 -19.10
CA PHE A 339 4.18 -39.47 -17.90
C PHE A 339 5.66 -39.02 -17.81
N GLU A 340 6.60 -39.95 -17.98
CA GLU A 340 8.04 -39.63 -17.97
C GLU A 340 8.48 -38.73 -19.13
N LEU A 341 7.85 -38.85 -20.30
CA LEU A 341 8.12 -37.95 -21.42
C LEU A 341 7.64 -36.52 -21.14
N ASN A 342 6.50 -36.35 -20.48
CA ASN A 342 5.96 -35.04 -20.11
C ASN A 342 6.68 -34.41 -18.91
N ARG A 343 7.45 -35.15 -18.11
CA ARG A 343 8.33 -34.56 -17.07
C ARG A 343 9.52 -33.80 -17.66
N LYS A 344 9.88 -34.07 -18.91
CA LYS A 344 10.99 -33.40 -19.57
C LYS A 344 10.50 -32.08 -20.15
N LYS A 345 11.15 -30.98 -19.76
CA LYS A 345 10.86 -29.65 -20.34
C LYS A 345 11.08 -29.71 -21.87
N PRO A 346 10.11 -29.26 -22.69
CA PRO A 346 10.26 -29.21 -24.13
C PRO A 346 11.51 -28.41 -24.52
N ILE A 347 12.28 -28.95 -25.47
CA ILE A 347 13.56 -28.36 -25.90
C ILE A 347 13.35 -26.94 -26.43
N GLU A 348 12.21 -26.69 -27.07
CA GLU A 348 11.78 -25.38 -27.59
C GLU A 348 11.69 -24.28 -26.53
N ARG A 349 11.49 -24.65 -25.26
CA ARG A 349 11.43 -23.72 -24.12
C ARG A 349 12.77 -23.55 -23.39
N SER A 350 13.84 -24.16 -23.91
CA SER A 350 15.20 -23.91 -23.44
C SER A 350 15.69 -22.59 -24.01
N GLU A 351 16.23 -21.71 -23.17
CA GLU A 351 16.80 -20.41 -23.60
C GLU A 351 17.93 -20.59 -24.64
N ILE A 352 18.56 -21.76 -24.66
CA ILE A 352 19.67 -22.10 -25.57
C ILE A 352 19.15 -22.54 -26.95
N TYR A 353 17.96 -23.12 -27.04
CA TYR A 353 17.42 -23.66 -28.28
C TYR A 353 17.21 -22.62 -29.39
N PRO A 354 16.60 -21.44 -29.15
CA PRO A 354 16.45 -20.44 -30.21
C PRO A 354 17.81 -19.93 -30.70
N LEU A 355 18.77 -19.73 -29.79
CA LEU A 355 20.13 -19.31 -30.12
C LEU A 355 20.87 -20.33 -30.99
N VAL A 356 20.77 -21.62 -30.64
CA VAL A 356 21.39 -22.71 -31.42
C VAL A 356 20.67 -22.89 -32.75
N ARG A 357 19.35 -22.81 -32.78
CA ARG A 357 18.56 -22.90 -34.01
C ARG A 357 18.89 -21.77 -34.97
N GLU A 358 19.02 -20.54 -34.48
CA GLU A 358 19.43 -19.39 -35.29
C GLU A 358 20.84 -19.58 -35.84
N LYS A 359 21.81 -19.96 -35.00
CA LYS A 359 23.17 -20.24 -35.46
C LYS A 359 23.23 -21.39 -36.46
N MET A 360 22.48 -22.46 -36.25
CA MET A 360 22.41 -23.59 -37.17
C MET A 360 21.79 -23.18 -38.51
N ASN A 361 20.70 -22.40 -38.48
CA ASN A 361 20.10 -21.86 -39.70
C ASN A 361 21.07 -20.92 -40.44
N ASN A 362 21.83 -20.09 -39.72
CA ASN A 362 22.86 -19.25 -40.29
C ASN A 362 24.00 -20.09 -40.91
N ILE A 363 24.38 -21.22 -40.32
CA ILE A 363 25.37 -22.13 -40.89
C ILE A 363 24.83 -22.82 -42.15
N ILE A 364 23.58 -23.32 -42.11
CA ILE A 364 22.93 -23.97 -43.24
C ILE A 364 22.77 -23.01 -44.41
N ASN A 365 22.29 -21.79 -44.16
CA ASN A 365 22.09 -20.79 -45.22
C ASN A 365 23.41 -20.31 -45.83
N ASN A 366 24.48 -20.28 -45.05
CA ASN A 366 25.81 -19.88 -45.51
C ASN A 366 26.70 -21.07 -45.89
N ILE A 367 26.17 -22.29 -46.00
CA ILE A 367 26.98 -23.48 -46.24
C ILE A 367 27.72 -23.41 -47.59
N ALA A 368 27.09 -22.80 -48.60
CA ALA A 368 27.71 -22.55 -49.89
C ALA A 368 28.89 -21.56 -49.77
N VAL A 369 28.68 -20.46 -49.05
CA VAL A 369 29.71 -19.44 -48.82
C VAL A 369 30.87 -19.99 -47.99
N PHE A 370 30.59 -20.78 -46.95
CA PHE A 370 31.62 -21.47 -46.18
C PHE A 370 32.37 -22.51 -47.01
N SER A 371 31.67 -23.27 -47.86
CA SER A 371 32.29 -24.20 -48.80
C SER A 371 33.24 -23.48 -49.75
N ASP A 372 32.82 -22.37 -50.34
CA ASP A 372 33.62 -21.62 -51.30
C ASP A 372 34.83 -20.98 -50.62
N LYS A 373 34.65 -20.43 -49.40
CA LYS A 373 35.76 -19.90 -48.60
C LYS A 373 36.76 -20.98 -48.18
N SER A 374 36.30 -22.16 -47.76
CA SER A 374 37.20 -23.27 -47.43
C SER A 374 37.92 -23.82 -48.66
N ARG A 375 37.31 -23.77 -49.84
CA ARG A 375 37.98 -24.14 -51.10
C ARG A 375 39.07 -23.15 -51.46
N GLU A 376 38.82 -21.86 -51.31
CA GLU A 376 39.82 -20.80 -51.52
C GLU A 376 40.99 -20.94 -50.55
N GLU A 377 40.73 -21.13 -49.25
CA GLU A 377 41.76 -21.32 -48.22
C GLU A 377 42.60 -22.59 -48.44
N LEU A 378 41.99 -23.67 -48.93
CA LEU A 378 42.69 -24.92 -49.25
C LEU A 378 43.30 -24.93 -50.66
N GLN A 379 43.24 -23.82 -51.40
CA GLN A 379 43.70 -23.70 -52.80
C GLN A 379 43.14 -24.82 -53.68
N MET A 380 41.90 -25.23 -53.41
CA MET A 380 41.20 -26.21 -54.22
C MET A 380 40.73 -25.55 -55.50
N TRP A 381 40.85 -26.26 -56.62
CA TRP A 381 40.43 -25.77 -57.92
C TRP A 381 38.92 -25.52 -57.91
N ASP A 382 38.50 -24.37 -58.44
CA ASP A 382 37.09 -24.03 -58.62
C ASP A 382 36.43 -25.07 -59.53
N PHE A 383 35.77 -26.04 -58.92
CA PHE A 383 35.01 -27.04 -59.64
C PHE A 383 33.67 -26.41 -60.01
N ILE A 384 33.63 -25.75 -61.16
CA ILE A 384 32.37 -25.32 -61.77
C ILE A 384 31.62 -26.59 -62.14
N PHE A 385 30.64 -26.96 -61.33
CA PHE A 385 29.72 -28.04 -61.67
C PHE A 385 28.85 -27.57 -62.83
N ARG A 386 29.34 -27.80 -64.06
CA ARG A 386 28.54 -27.63 -65.26
C ARG A 386 27.53 -28.76 -65.26
N ILE A 387 26.28 -28.43 -64.95
CA ILE A 387 25.14 -29.27 -65.31
C ILE A 387 25.30 -29.51 -66.83
N PRO A 388 25.38 -30.78 -67.30
CA PRO A 388 25.46 -31.04 -68.73
C PRO A 388 24.31 -30.33 -69.41
N GLN A 389 24.60 -29.33 -70.25
CA GLN A 389 23.56 -28.70 -71.04
C GLN A 389 23.05 -29.76 -72.02
N GLU A 390 21.77 -30.08 -71.95
CA GLU A 390 21.16 -31.16 -72.73
C GLU A 390 21.27 -30.97 -74.26
N ASN A 391 21.81 -29.87 -74.80
CA ASN A 391 21.85 -29.63 -76.25
C ASN A 391 23.10 -28.87 -76.76
N GLN A 392 24.31 -29.26 -76.36
CA GLN A 392 25.53 -28.88 -77.10
C GLN A 392 26.25 -30.11 -77.64
N SER A 393 25.87 -30.52 -78.84
CA SER A 393 26.66 -31.45 -79.66
C SER A 393 28.01 -30.79 -79.97
N PHE A 394 29.04 -31.20 -79.25
CA PHE A 394 30.42 -30.70 -79.35
C PHE A 394 31.16 -31.12 -80.63
N PHE A 395 30.46 -31.68 -81.61
CA PHE A 395 31.00 -32.11 -82.90
C PHE A 395 30.06 -31.65 -84.00
N SER A 396 30.62 -31.10 -85.09
CA SER A 396 29.85 -30.90 -86.30
C SER A 396 29.32 -32.26 -86.81
N GLU A 397 28.15 -32.27 -87.46
CA GLU A 397 27.51 -33.51 -87.94
C GLU A 397 28.43 -34.33 -88.87
N ASP A 398 29.38 -33.66 -89.54
CA ASP A 398 30.42 -34.25 -90.37
C ASP A 398 31.58 -34.87 -89.56
N GLU A 399 31.90 -34.34 -88.38
CA GLU A 399 32.90 -34.92 -87.46
C GLU A 399 32.34 -36.16 -86.74
N LEU A 400 31.06 -36.15 -86.38
CA LEU A 400 30.35 -37.30 -85.82
C LEU A 400 30.29 -38.46 -86.82
N LYS A 401 29.98 -38.18 -88.10
CA LYS A 401 30.01 -39.19 -89.17
C LYS A 401 31.41 -39.75 -89.40
N LYS A 402 32.45 -38.91 -89.42
CA LYS A 402 33.85 -39.40 -89.52
C LYS A 402 34.24 -40.28 -88.34
N HIS A 403 33.87 -39.91 -87.12
CA HIS A 403 34.21 -40.69 -85.93
C HIS A 403 33.40 -42.00 -85.84
N GLU A 404 32.16 -42.02 -86.35
CA GLU A 404 31.39 -43.26 -86.50
C GLU A 404 31.96 -44.16 -87.60
N GLU A 405 32.35 -43.62 -88.75
CA GLU A 405 32.99 -44.38 -89.83
C GLU A 405 34.35 -44.95 -89.40
N GLU A 406 35.16 -44.20 -88.65
CA GLU A 406 36.42 -44.67 -88.08
C GLU A 406 36.19 -45.76 -87.03
N ASN A 407 35.19 -45.60 -86.14
CA ASN A 407 34.84 -46.62 -85.16
C ASN A 407 34.27 -47.88 -85.82
N GLN A 408 33.51 -47.75 -86.91
CA GLN A 408 33.01 -48.88 -87.67
C GLN A 408 34.16 -49.61 -88.40
N LYS A 409 35.12 -48.88 -88.99
CA LYS A 409 36.35 -49.46 -89.54
C LYS A 409 37.17 -50.17 -88.45
N LEU A 410 37.33 -49.56 -87.27
CA LEU A 410 38.05 -50.15 -86.15
C LEU A 410 37.37 -51.43 -85.64
N LYS A 411 36.03 -51.44 -85.56
CA LYS A 411 35.24 -52.64 -85.24
C LYS A 411 35.35 -53.71 -86.31
N GLN A 412 35.30 -53.35 -87.60
CA GLN A 412 35.47 -54.31 -88.69
C GLN A 412 36.89 -54.91 -88.70
N ASP A 413 37.92 -54.11 -88.44
CA ASP A 413 39.31 -54.58 -88.31
C ASP A 413 39.52 -55.41 -87.05
N TRP A 414 38.87 -55.06 -85.94
CA TRP A 414 38.87 -55.87 -84.72
C TRP A 414 38.17 -57.22 -84.96
N MET A 415 37.03 -57.25 -85.62
CA MET A 415 36.30 -58.47 -85.98
C MET A 415 37.05 -59.35 -86.98
N LYS A 416 37.85 -58.76 -87.87
CA LYS A 416 38.78 -59.49 -88.76
C LYS A 416 39.97 -60.08 -87.99
N LYS A 417 40.47 -59.37 -86.96
CA LYS A 417 41.56 -59.84 -86.09
C LYS A 417 41.12 -60.92 -85.11
N THR A 418 39.89 -60.87 -84.60
CA THR A 418 39.35 -61.87 -83.65
C THR A 418 38.91 -63.18 -84.31
N LYS A 419 38.61 -63.20 -85.62
CA LYS A 419 38.32 -64.44 -86.35
C LYS A 419 39.55 -65.32 -86.67
N LYS A 420 40.78 -64.89 -86.35
CA LYS A 420 42.03 -65.64 -86.67
C LYS A 420 42.90 -66.05 -85.48
N LYS A 421 42.42 -65.96 -84.23
CA LYS A 421 43.20 -66.40 -83.07
C LYS A 421 42.33 -67.20 -82.11
N LYS A 422 42.60 -68.50 -81.96
CA LYS A 422 42.05 -69.33 -80.87
C LYS A 422 42.51 -68.71 -79.56
N TRP A 423 41.55 -68.21 -78.80
CA TRP A 423 41.79 -67.60 -77.50
C TRP A 423 42.30 -68.64 -76.52
N THR A 424 43.33 -68.30 -75.76
CA THR A 424 43.91 -69.14 -74.70
C THR A 424 43.71 -68.43 -73.37
N ASP A 425 43.48 -69.16 -72.28
CA ASP A 425 43.11 -68.65 -70.94
C ASP A 425 44.06 -67.59 -70.35
N GLU A 426 45.27 -67.42 -70.90
CA GLU A 426 46.19 -66.34 -70.50
C GLU A 426 45.78 -64.95 -71.02
N ASP A 427 45.06 -64.87 -72.14
CA ASP A 427 44.62 -63.60 -72.72
C ASP A 427 43.39 -63.01 -71.97
N GLU A 428 42.54 -63.86 -71.38
CA GLU A 428 41.45 -63.42 -70.47
C GLU A 428 41.99 -62.83 -69.16
N LYS A 429 43.10 -63.36 -68.64
CA LYS A 429 43.77 -62.79 -67.46
C LYS A 429 44.44 -61.44 -67.74
N LYS A 430 44.88 -61.17 -68.98
CA LYS A 430 45.38 -59.84 -69.37
C LYS A 430 44.25 -58.85 -69.59
N GLN A 431 43.12 -59.26 -70.16
CA GLN A 431 41.95 -58.37 -70.31
C GLN A 431 41.28 -58.03 -68.98
N THR A 432 41.16 -58.99 -68.05
CA THR A 432 40.65 -58.69 -66.70
C THR A 432 41.58 -57.76 -65.91
N LYS A 433 42.90 -57.77 -66.17
CA LYS A 433 43.83 -56.75 -65.63
C LYS A 433 43.66 -55.38 -66.29
N ILE A 434 43.47 -55.32 -67.61
CA ILE A 434 43.27 -54.06 -68.35
C ILE A 434 41.89 -53.43 -68.07
N ILE A 435 40.86 -54.22 -67.76
CA ILE A 435 39.52 -53.71 -67.40
C ILE A 435 39.44 -53.35 -65.90
N LYS A 436 40.20 -54.02 -65.02
CA LYS A 436 40.25 -53.70 -63.59
C LYS A 436 41.14 -52.51 -63.24
N MET A 437 42.17 -52.18 -64.04
CA MET A 437 43.05 -51.03 -63.77
C MET A 437 42.38 -49.65 -63.96
N PRO A 438 41.61 -49.35 -65.02
CA PRO A 438 41.03 -48.01 -65.20
C PRO A 438 39.83 -47.74 -64.28
N PHE A 439 39.18 -48.78 -63.74
CA PHE A 439 38.08 -48.60 -62.78
C PHE A 439 38.60 -48.31 -61.36
N MET A 440 39.66 -49.00 -60.93
CA MET A 440 40.28 -48.78 -59.61
C MET A 440 41.15 -47.52 -59.55
N GLU A 441 41.84 -47.12 -60.63
CA GLU A 441 42.61 -45.86 -60.65
C GLU A 441 41.70 -44.63 -60.72
N LYS A 442 40.54 -44.71 -61.41
CA LYS A 442 39.55 -43.63 -61.39
C LYS A 442 38.83 -43.49 -60.05
N PHE A 443 38.68 -44.56 -59.27
CA PHE A 443 38.14 -44.48 -57.90
C PHE A 443 39.20 -44.05 -56.87
N LYS A 444 40.47 -44.44 -57.04
CA LYS A 444 41.56 -43.98 -56.15
C LYS A 444 41.92 -42.51 -56.31
N MET A 445 41.73 -41.90 -57.49
CA MET A 445 41.88 -40.44 -57.66
C MET A 445 40.70 -39.61 -57.13
N LYS A 446 39.59 -40.21 -56.70
CA LYS A 446 38.40 -39.49 -56.20
C LYS A 446 38.13 -39.61 -54.70
N PHE A 447 38.99 -40.30 -53.94
CA PHE A 447 38.86 -40.47 -52.49
C PHE A 447 40.17 -40.28 -51.70
N ILE A 448 41.09 -39.46 -52.21
CA ILE A 448 42.19 -38.90 -51.41
C ILE A 448 41.93 -37.40 -51.27
N LEU A 449 41.11 -37.05 -50.27
CA LEU A 449 41.16 -35.82 -49.46
C LEU A 449 39.94 -35.88 -48.54
N PHE A 450 40.16 -36.40 -47.33
CA PHE A 450 39.45 -36.20 -46.05
C PHE A 450 39.55 -37.48 -45.23
N GLY A 451 40.71 -37.64 -44.61
CA GLY A 451 41.02 -38.68 -43.64
C GLY A 451 42.24 -38.24 -42.84
N THR A 452 42.11 -37.19 -42.02
CA THR A 452 43.08 -36.92 -40.97
C THR A 452 43.02 -38.06 -39.93
N PRO A 453 44.14 -38.72 -39.62
CA PRO A 453 44.18 -39.77 -38.62
C PRO A 453 44.22 -39.16 -37.21
N LEU A 454 43.23 -39.50 -36.38
CA LEU A 454 43.32 -39.38 -34.93
C LEU A 454 44.26 -40.48 -34.40
N ARG A 455 45.45 -40.13 -33.88
CA ARG A 455 45.83 -40.29 -32.45
C ARG A 455 47.35 -40.28 -32.15
N LYS A 456 47.62 -39.64 -31.00
CA LYS A 456 48.61 -39.90 -29.93
C LYS A 456 50.03 -39.32 -30.04
N LYS A 457 50.34 -38.43 -29.08
CA LYS A 457 51.42 -38.49 -28.05
C LYS A 457 51.09 -37.40 -27.01
N SER A 458 50.66 -37.73 -25.79
CA SER A 458 51.43 -38.08 -24.58
C SER A 458 52.32 -36.95 -24.04
N CYS A 459 51.98 -36.50 -22.83
CA CYS A 459 52.82 -35.96 -21.74
C CYS A 459 53.98 -35.01 -22.08
N PHE A 460 53.90 -33.81 -21.51
CA PHE A 460 54.74 -33.45 -20.36
C PHE A 460 53.83 -32.98 -19.22
#